data_AF-E1NRH1-F1
#
_entry.id   AF-E1NRH1-F1
#
_cell.length_a   1.000
_cell.length_b   1.000
_cell.length_c   1.000
_cell.angle_alpha   90.00
_cell.angle_beta   90.00
_cell.angle_gamma   90.00
#
_symmetry.space_group_name_H-M   'P 1'
#
loop_
_entity.id
_entity.type
_entity.pdbx_description
1 polymer ?
#
loop_
_entity_poly.entity_id
_entity_poly.type
_entity_poly.pdbx_seq_one_letter_code
_entity_poly.pdbx_strand_id
1 'polypeptide(L)' 'MLNQNIADLIINYELQHNLTDNTLAFKSHISVEKIHQLKTTGNKNISDDDINRILQYIEKN' A
#
# COMPACT_ATOMS: atom_id res chain seq x y z
N MET A 1 -0.26 -6.95 20.10
CA MET A 1 0.64 -6.69 18.97
C MET A 1 -0.23 -6.21 17.83
N LEU A 2 -0.05 -4.97 17.38
CA LEU A 2 -0.84 -4.40 16.29
C LEU A 2 -0.50 -5.14 14.99
N ASN A 3 -1.26 -6.17 14.65
CA ASN A 3 -1.40 -6.62 13.27
C ASN A 3 -2.21 -5.54 12.54
N GLN A 4 -1.58 -4.39 12.23
CA GLN A 4 -2.17 -3.43 11.30
C GLN A 4 -2.21 -4.14 9.96
N ASN A 5 -3.42 -4.41 9.47
CA ASN A 5 -3.61 -4.97 8.14
C ASN A 5 -3.01 -4.00 7.13
N ILE A 6 -2.19 -4.49 6.19
CA ILE A 6 -1.58 -3.64 5.16
C ILE A 6 -2.65 -2.84 4.39
N ALA A 7 -3.86 -3.38 4.27
CA ALA A 7 -5.02 -2.68 3.74
C ALA A 7 -5.32 -1.39 4.54
N ASP A 8 -5.44 -1.48 5.87
CA ASP A 8 -5.75 -0.35 6.74
C ASP A 8 -4.63 0.71 6.69
N LEU A 9 -3.38 0.25 6.65
CA LEU A 9 -2.21 1.12 6.56
C LEU A 9 -2.22 1.93 5.25
N ILE A 10 -2.50 1.29 4.13
CA ILE A 10 -2.61 1.97 2.82
C ILE A 10 -3.80 2.92 2.80
N ILE A 11 -4.98 2.49 3.26
CA ILE A 11 -6.21 3.32 3.26
C ILE A 11 -6.01 4.57 4.12
N ASN A 12 -5.46 4.41 5.32
CA ASN A 12 -5.21 5.53 6.22
C ASN A 12 -4.19 6.51 5.63
N TYR A 13 -3.11 6.00 5.03
CA TYR A 13 -2.10 6.85 4.40
C TYR A 13 -2.70 7.67 3.25
N GLU A 14 -3.49 7.05 2.37
CA GLU A 14 -4.15 7.79 1.29
C GLU A 14 -5.11 8.85 1.80
N LEU A 15 -5.90 8.55 2.84
CA LEU A 15 -6.80 9.52 3.46
C LEU A 15 -6.04 10.68 4.09
N GLN A 16 -4.95 10.41 4.83
CA GLN A 16 -4.15 11.43 5.49
C GLN A 16 -3.43 12.36 4.50
N HIS A 17 -3.00 11.83 3.36
CA HIS A 17 -2.26 12.58 2.35
C HIS A 17 -3.12 13.03 1.16
N ASN A 18 -4.44 12.80 1.22
CA ASN A 18 -5.41 13.06 0.15
C ASN A 18 -4.96 12.49 -1.22
N LEU A 19 -4.53 11.23 -1.22
CA LEU A 19 -4.06 10.51 -2.39
C LEU A 19 -5.11 9.53 -2.89
N THR A 20 -5.00 9.18 -4.17
CA THR A 20 -5.75 8.07 -4.77
C THR A 20 -4.83 6.87 -4.97
N ASP A 21 -5.39 5.67 -5.15
CA ASP A 21 -4.65 4.44 -5.47
C ASP A 21 -3.69 4.65 -6.65
N ASN A 22 -4.14 5.35 -7.70
CA ASN A 22 -3.31 5.69 -8.85
C ASN A 22 -2.11 6.56 -8.48
N THR A 23 -2.31 7.52 -7.59
CA THR A 23 -1.25 8.43 -7.15
C THR A 23 -0.25 7.70 -6.28
N LEU A 24 -0.73 6.86 -5.35
CA LEU A 24 0.14 6.05 -4.50
C LEU A 24 0.92 5.02 -5.31
N ALA A 25 0.26 4.33 -6.25
CA ALA A 25 0.88 3.41 -7.21
C ALA A 25 2.01 4.09 -7.98
N PHE A 26 1.72 5.26 -8.57
CA PHE A 26 2.70 6.03 -9.32
C PHE A 26 3.92 6.43 -8.47
N LYS A 27 3.70 6.92 -7.25
CA LYS A 27 4.77 7.38 -6.35
C LYS A 27 5.60 6.24 -5.75
N SER A 28 4.97 5.11 -5.42
CA SER A 28 5.64 3.92 -4.86
C SER A 28 6.29 3.05 -5.94
N HIS A 29 6.03 3.32 -7.22
CA HIS A 29 6.41 2.48 -8.36
C HIS A 29 5.88 1.04 -8.24
N ILE A 30 4.63 0.92 -7.80
CA ILE A 30 3.88 -0.34 -7.77
C ILE A 30 2.65 -0.15 -8.67
N SER A 31 2.20 -1.20 -9.34
CA SER A 31 0.98 -1.10 -10.16
C SER A 31 -0.26 -0.85 -9.30
N VAL A 32 -1.25 -0.14 -9.85
CA VAL A 32 -2.50 0.16 -9.14
C VAL A 32 -3.28 -1.11 -8.81
N GLU A 33 -3.22 -2.13 -9.65
CA GLU A 33 -3.85 -3.42 -9.41
C GLU A 33 -3.30 -4.10 -8.15
N LYS A 34 -2.00 -3.94 -7.87
CA LYS A 34 -1.39 -4.45 -6.63
C LYS A 34 -1.86 -3.66 -5.42
N ILE A 35 -2.02 -2.33 -5.51
CA ILE A 35 -2.62 -1.51 -4.44
C ILE A 35 -4.04 -2.01 -4.12
N HIS A 36 -4.86 -2.22 -5.14
CA HIS A 36 -6.20 -2.78 -4.97
C HIS A 36 -6.18 -4.20 -4.36
N GLN A 37 -5.25 -5.06 -4.78
CA GLN A 37 -5.09 -6.40 -4.19
C GLN A 37 -4.69 -6.34 -2.71
N LEU A 38 -3.76 -5.46 -2.34
CA LEU A 38 -3.35 -5.25 -0.94
C LEU A 38 -4.53 -4.79 -0.07
N LYS A 39 -5.42 -3.95 -0.59
CA LYS A 39 -6.60 -3.48 0.13
C LYS A 39 -7.70 -4.53 0.25
N THR A 40 -7.89 -5.35 -0.77
CA THR A 40 -9.02 -6.29 -0.85
C THR A 40 -8.68 -7.68 -0.30
N THR A 41 -7.50 -8.20 -0.61
CA THR A 41 -7.07 -9.56 -0.28
C THR A 41 -5.86 -9.60 0.65
N GLY A 42 -5.35 -8.44 1.07
CA GLY A 42 -4.12 -8.33 1.85
C GLY A 42 -2.88 -8.64 1.00
N ASN A 43 -1.82 -9.09 1.66
CA ASN A 43 -0.55 -9.49 1.04
C ASN A 43 -0.60 -10.83 0.28
N LYS A 44 -1.78 -11.41 0.06
CA LYS A 44 -1.91 -12.70 -0.60
C LYS A 44 -1.54 -12.60 -2.09
N ASN A 45 -0.58 -13.40 -2.53
CA ASN A 45 -0.07 -13.45 -3.91
C ASN A 45 0.66 -12.18 -4.40
N ILE A 46 1.11 -11.32 -3.49
CA ILE A 46 2.00 -10.21 -3.83
C ILE A 46 3.42 -10.56 -3.35
N SER A 47 4.42 -10.24 -4.16
CA SER A 47 5.81 -10.49 -3.78
C SER A 47 6.20 -9.64 -2.57
N ASP A 48 7.04 -10.19 -1.70
CA ASP A 48 7.59 -9.47 -0.56
C ASP A 48 8.33 -8.20 -0.99
N ASP A 49 8.96 -8.17 -2.17
CA ASP A 49 9.59 -6.97 -2.73
C ASP A 49 8.60 -5.82 -2.94
N ASP A 50 7.41 -6.11 -3.48
CA ASP A 50 6.37 -5.09 -3.70
C ASP A 50 5.81 -4.61 -2.35
N ILE A 51 5.57 -5.53 -1.42
CA ILE A 51 5.10 -5.22 -0.06
C ILE A 51 6.11 -4.30 0.63
N ASN A 52 7.39 -4.66 0.59
CA ASN A 52 8.45 -3.86 1.17
C ASN A 52 8.55 -2.48 0.51
N ARG A 53 8.34 -2.38 -0.80
CA ARG A 53 8.43 -1.12 -1.53
C ARG A 53 7.33 -0.14 -1.13
N ILE A 54 6.09 -0.60 -0.93
CA ILE A 54 5.01 0.27 -0.45
C ILE A 54 5.18 0.64 1.02
N LEU A 55 5.57 -0.32 1.87
CA LEU A 55 5.79 -0.05 3.29
C LEU A 55 6.92 0.96 3.48
N GLN A 56 8.04 0.79 2.77
CA GLN A 56 9.14 1.76 2.81
C GLN A 56 8.74 3.14 2.30
N TYR A 57 7.86 3.21 1.29
CA TYR A 57 7.37 4.49 0.80
C TYR A 57 6.50 5.19 1.86
N ILE A 58 5.59 4.46 2.49
CA ILE A 58 4.69 4.97 3.53
C ILE A 58 5.45 5.35 4.81
N GLU A 59 6.46 4.58 5.22
CA GLU A 59 7.26 4.91 6.41
C GLU A 59 8.17 6.13 6.22
N LYS A 60 8.56 6.44 4.98
CA LYS A 60 9.48 7.54 4.67
C LYS A 60 8.81 8.91 4.45
N ASN A 61 7.49 8.95 4.27
CA ASN A 61 6.74 10.15 3.86
C ASN A 61 5.54 10.41 4.77
#